data_AF-A0A1Y1LP10-F1
#
_entry.id   AF-A0A1Y1LP10-F1
#
_cell.length_a   1.000
_cell.length_b   1.000
_cell.length_c   1.000
_cell.angle_alpha   90.00
_cell.angle_beta   90.00
_cell.angle_gamma   90.00
#
_symmetry.space_group_name_H-M   'P 1'
#
loop_
_entity.id
_entity.type
_entity.pdbx_description
1 polymer ?
#
loop_
_entity_poly.entity_id
_entity_poly.type
_entity_poly.pdbx_seq_one_letter_code
_entity_poly.pdbx_strand_id
1 'polypeptide(L)'
;MPNTNISLMHAALAATAIILLRKMLLRLKQKRNRRRLWSRTWLQRRNEGRGVLNMLNQELLQEDPVSYQNYLRLNNKQLGYLLALVKDDITKQDTHLRECIPARSK
;
A
#
# COMPACT_ATOMS: atom_id res chain seq x y z
N MET A 1 0.52 3.74 58.40
CA MET A 1 -0.09 4.24 57.15
C MET A 1 0.14 3.19 56.08
N PRO A 2 -0.90 2.51 55.54
CA PRO A 2 -0.69 1.50 54.51
C PRO A 2 -0.11 2.16 53.25
N ASN A 3 0.84 1.47 52.62
CA ASN A 3 1.70 1.97 51.55
C ASN A 3 0.90 2.31 50.28
N THR A 4 0.41 3.54 50.19
CA THR A 4 -0.35 4.09 49.04
C THR A 4 0.36 3.92 47.71
N ASN A 5 1.70 3.99 47.71
CA ASN A 5 2.54 3.77 46.52
C ASN A 5 2.44 2.35 45.99
N ILE A 6 2.36 1.35 46.88
CA ILE A 6 2.23 -0.06 46.48
C ILE A 6 0.86 -0.27 45.83
N SER A 7 -0.21 0.30 46.39
CA SER A 7 -1.55 0.22 45.80
C SER A 7 -1.64 0.91 44.43
N LEU A 8 -0.97 2.05 44.25
CA LEU A 8 -0.89 2.75 42.96
C LEU A 8 -0.14 1.94 41.90
N MET A 9 0.97 1.29 42.24
CA MET A 9 1.72 0.44 41.30
C MET A 9 0.91 -0.77 40.85
N HIS A 10 0.21 -1.44 41.78
CA HIS A 10 -0.68 -2.56 41.44
C HIS A 10 -1.84 -2.09 40.54
N ALA A 11 -2.43 -0.91 40.80
CA ALA A 11 -3.49 -0.36 39.97
C ALA A 11 -2.99 -0.02 38.54
N ALA A 12 -1.80 0.53 38.39
CA ALA A 12 -1.19 0.80 37.08
C ALA A 12 -0.89 -0.49 36.30
N LEU A 13 -0.40 -1.53 36.98
CA LEU A 13 -0.14 -2.84 36.37
C LEU A 13 -1.45 -3.52 35.92
N ALA A 14 -2.51 -3.42 36.71
CA ALA A 14 -3.83 -3.90 36.33
C ALA A 14 -4.39 -3.15 35.11
N ALA A 15 -4.26 -1.83 35.07
CA ALA A 15 -4.73 -1.01 33.95
C ALA A 15 -4.00 -1.35 32.64
N THR A 16 -2.68 -1.54 32.69
CA THR A 16 -1.89 -1.93 31.51
C THR A 16 -2.27 -3.34 31.03
N ALA A 17 -2.45 -4.30 31.93
CA ALA A 17 -2.92 -5.64 31.60
C ALA A 17 -4.29 -5.62 30.89
N ILE A 18 -5.24 -4.82 31.39
CA ILE A 18 -6.58 -4.65 30.77
C ILE A 18 -6.47 -4.06 29.36
N ILE A 19 -5.63 -3.04 29.16
CA ILE A 19 -5.41 -2.42 27.85
C ILE A 19 -4.80 -3.44 26.87
N LEU A 20 -3.82 -4.23 27.30
CA LEU A 20 -3.20 -5.27 26.49
C LEU A 20 -4.19 -6.37 26.12
N LEU A 21 -4.99 -6.84 27.08
CA LEU A 21 -6.03 -7.84 26.84
C LEU A 21 -7.06 -7.33 25.83
N ARG A 22 -7.53 -6.08 25.98
CA ARG A 22 -8.47 -5.47 25.04
C ARG A 22 -7.89 -5.38 23.63
N LYS A 23 -6.62 -4.96 23.48
CA LYS A 23 -5.94 -4.93 22.17
C LYS A 23 -5.85 -6.33 21.56
N MET A 24 -5.53 -7.34 22.36
CA MET A 24 -5.45 -8.73 21.89
C MET A 24 -6.83 -9.23 21.40
N LEU A 25 -7.89 -9.01 22.17
CA LEU A 25 -9.26 -9.39 21.80
C LEU A 25 -9.73 -8.69 20.51
N LEU A 26 -9.41 -7.40 20.34
CA LEU A 26 -9.71 -6.67 19.12
C LEU A 26 -9.00 -7.25 17.91
N ARG A 27 -7.72 -7.62 18.02
CA ARG A 27 -6.96 -8.28 16.94
C ARG A 27 -7.57 -9.63 16.57
N LEU A 28 -7.97 -10.44 17.56
CA LEU A 28 -8.63 -11.73 17.32
C LEU A 28 -9.98 -11.56 16.60
N LYS A 29 -10.79 -10.59 17.03
CA LYS A 29 -12.07 -10.26 16.38
C LYS A 29 -11.87 -9.79 14.94
N GLN A 30 -10.89 -8.93 14.70
CA GLN A 30 -10.53 -8.47 13.35
C GLN A 30 -10.08 -9.64 12.47
N LYS A 31 -9.25 -10.55 12.99
CA LYS A 31 -8.79 -11.74 12.27
C LYS A 31 -9.96 -12.67 11.91
N ARG A 32 -10.89 -12.90 12.85
CA ARG A 32 -12.09 -13.74 12.63
C ARG A 32 -13.03 -13.12 11.60
N ASN A 33 -13.17 -11.80 11.60
CA ASN A 33 -14.06 -11.09 10.68
C ASN A 33 -13.41 -10.82 9.30
N ARG A 34 -12.15 -11.19 9.06
CA ARG A 34 -11.56 -11.14 7.70
C ARG A 34 -12.19 -12.24 6.85
N ARG A 35 -13.35 -11.94 6.27
CA ARG A 35 -13.90 -12.71 5.16
C ARG A 35 -12.92 -12.68 4.00
N ARG A 36 -12.76 -13.81 3.30
CA ARG A 36 -11.96 -13.85 2.08
C ARG A 36 -12.63 -12.97 1.04
N LEU A 37 -11.97 -11.88 0.67
CA LEU A 37 -12.40 -11.02 -0.42
C LEU A 37 -12.10 -11.74 -1.74
N TRP A 38 -13.10 -11.83 -2.62
CA TRP A 38 -12.98 -12.46 -3.94
C TRP A 38 -12.23 -11.57 -4.94
N SER A 39 -12.33 -10.25 -4.76
CA SER A 39 -11.63 -9.26 -5.57
C SER A 39 -10.46 -8.65 -4.81
N ARG A 40 -9.38 -8.35 -5.54
CA ARG A 40 -8.23 -7.61 -4.99
C ARG A 40 -8.63 -6.16 -4.73
N THR A 41 -8.04 -5.54 -3.73
CA THR A 41 -8.31 -4.14 -3.34
C THR A 41 -8.09 -3.17 -4.49
N TRP A 42 -6.97 -3.32 -5.22
CA TRP A 42 -6.66 -2.48 -6.37
C TRP A 42 -7.67 -2.61 -7.52
N LEU A 43 -8.25 -3.80 -7.73
CA LEU A 43 -9.27 -4.01 -8.78
C LEU A 43 -10.55 -3.23 -8.50
N GLN A 44 -10.86 -2.96 -7.23
CA GLN A 44 -12.05 -2.19 -6.85
C GLN A 44 -11.93 -0.71 -7.26
N ARG A 45 -10.70 -0.22 -7.49
CA ARG A 45 -10.41 1.17 -7.83
C ARG A 45 -10.32 1.45 -9.33
N ARG A 46 -10.63 0.47 -10.18
CA ARG A 46 -10.55 0.59 -11.64
C ARG A 46 -11.39 1.74 -12.24
N ASN A 47 -12.44 2.16 -11.55
CA ASN A 47 -13.33 3.23 -11.97
C ASN A 47 -12.85 4.63 -11.56
N GLU A 48 -11.76 4.75 -10.80
CA GLU A 48 -11.22 6.04 -10.31
C GLU A 48 -10.48 6.84 -11.39
N GLY A 49 -10.60 6.46 -12.67
CA GLY A 49 -10.06 7.21 -13.79
C GLY A 49 -8.53 7.20 -13.93
N ARG A 50 -7.83 6.28 -13.24
CA ARG A 50 -6.37 6.14 -13.41
C ARG A 50 -6.06 5.45 -14.73
N GLY A 51 -5.15 6.03 -15.52
CA GLY A 51 -4.59 5.36 -16.69
C GLY A 51 -3.91 4.04 -16.31
N VAL A 52 -3.91 3.08 -17.23
CA VAL A 52 -3.42 1.70 -16.98
C VAL A 52 -2.00 1.67 -16.43
N LEU A 53 -1.07 2.44 -17.00
CA LEU A 53 0.30 2.51 -16.52
C LEU A 53 0.43 3.18 -15.16
N ASN A 54 -0.42 4.15 -14.86
CA ASN A 54 -0.45 4.77 -13.55
C ASN A 54 -0.93 3.78 -12.48
N MET A 55 -1.98 3.02 -12.77
CA MET A 55 -2.44 1.90 -11.93
C MET A 55 -1.34 0.84 -11.74
N LEU A 56 -0.63 0.47 -12.80
CA LEU A 56 0.47 -0.49 -12.72
C LEU A 56 1.57 -0.01 -11.77
N ASN A 57 2.03 1.23 -11.95
CA ASN A 57 3.17 1.76 -11.22
C ASN A 57 2.85 2.22 -9.79
N GLN A 58 1.65 2.74 -9.53
CA GLN A 58 1.25 3.26 -8.22
C GLN A 58 0.57 2.21 -7.34
N GLU A 59 -0.11 1.23 -7.94
CA GLU A 59 -0.88 0.23 -7.19
C GLU A 59 -0.26 -1.16 -7.31
N LEU A 60 -0.23 -1.74 -8.52
CA LEU A 60 0.19 -3.14 -8.70
C LEU A 60 1.62 -3.36 -8.25
N LEU A 61 2.52 -2.44 -8.58
CA LEU A 61 3.93 -2.56 -8.19
C LEU A 61 4.12 -2.67 -6.67
N GLN A 62 3.24 -2.06 -5.87
CA GLN A 62 3.31 -2.04 -4.40
C GLN A 62 2.43 -3.13 -3.77
N GLU A 63 1.20 -3.30 -4.26
CA GLU A 63 0.19 -4.20 -3.68
C GLU A 63 0.29 -5.64 -4.21
N ASP A 64 0.70 -5.84 -5.46
CA ASP A 64 0.77 -7.16 -6.11
C ASP A 64 1.87 -7.23 -7.20
N PRO A 65 3.16 -7.32 -6.80
CA PRO A 65 4.29 -7.35 -7.73
C PRO A 65 4.27 -8.53 -8.70
N VAL A 66 3.60 -9.63 -8.34
CA VAL A 66 3.46 -10.82 -9.20
C VAL A 66 2.49 -10.51 -10.33
N SER A 67 1.33 -9.93 -10.03
CA SER A 67 0.39 -9.47 -11.06
C SER A 67 0.99 -8.37 -11.94
N TYR A 68 1.80 -7.47 -11.37
CA TYR A 68 2.58 -6.48 -12.14
C TYR A 68 3.49 -7.16 -13.18
N GLN A 69 4.27 -8.15 -12.74
CA GLN A 69 5.17 -8.91 -13.61
C GLN A 69 4.40 -9.70 -14.67
N ASN A 70 3.29 -10.32 -14.30
CA ASN A 70 2.46 -11.07 -15.24
C ASN A 70 1.81 -10.18 -16.29
N TYR A 71 1.40 -8.97 -15.90
CA TYR A 71 0.82 -7.99 -16.82
C TYR A 71 1.85 -7.50 -17.84
N LEU A 72 3.01 -7.04 -17.36
CA LEU A 72 4.06 -6.48 -18.23
C LEU A 72 4.96 -7.53 -18.88
N ARG A 73 4.89 -8.78 -18.42
CA ARG A 73 5.85 -9.86 -18.74
C ARG A 73 7.31 -9.47 -18.44
N LEU A 74 7.50 -8.50 -17.55
CA LEU A 74 8.77 -7.90 -17.18
C LEU A 74 8.74 -7.58 -15.69
N ASN A 75 9.89 -7.72 -15.03
CA ASN A 75 10.06 -7.15 -13.70
C ASN A 75 10.37 -5.65 -13.77
N ASN A 76 10.16 -4.94 -12.66
CA ASN A 76 10.34 -3.48 -12.60
C ASN A 76 11.78 -3.04 -12.96
N LYS A 77 12.79 -3.88 -12.67
CA LYS A 77 14.19 -3.58 -13.04
C LYS A 77 14.40 -3.66 -14.56
N GLN A 78 13.86 -4.70 -15.20
CA GLN A 78 13.91 -4.88 -16.65
C GLN A 78 13.16 -3.75 -17.37
N LEU A 79 11.97 -3.39 -16.89
CA LEU A 79 11.23 -2.25 -17.41
C LEU A 79 12.06 -0.96 -17.25
N GLY A 80 12.65 -0.73 -16.09
CA GLY A 80 13.50 0.44 -15.84
C GLY A 80 14.71 0.51 -16.76
N TYR A 81 15.35 -0.63 -17.04
CA TYR A 81 16.46 -0.74 -17.98
C TYR A 81 16.03 -0.38 -19.40
N LEU A 82 14.97 -0.99 -19.91
CA LEU A 82 14.45 -0.71 -21.26
C LEU A 82 14.01 0.74 -21.38
N LEU A 83 13.30 1.25 -20.36
CA LEU A 83 12.87 2.65 -20.31
C LEU A 83 14.07 3.59 -20.37
N ALA A 84 15.16 3.30 -19.65
CA ALA A 84 16.35 4.14 -19.65
C ALA A 84 17.00 4.24 -21.05
N LEU A 85 16.90 3.20 -21.87
CA LEU A 85 17.44 3.20 -23.24
C LEU A 85 16.64 4.10 -24.19
N VAL A 86 15.30 4.10 -24.05
CA VAL A 86 14.41 4.86 -24.95
C VAL A 86 13.91 6.18 -24.37
N LYS A 87 14.26 6.48 -23.12
CA LYS A 87 13.69 7.58 -22.33
C LYS A 87 13.79 8.91 -23.07
N ASP A 88 14.97 9.20 -23.58
CA ASP A 88 15.27 10.50 -24.18
C ASP A 88 14.51 10.66 -25.51
N ASP A 89 14.35 9.58 -26.27
CA ASP A 89 13.60 9.56 -27.54
C ASP A 89 12.09 9.71 -27.34
N ILE A 90 11.55 9.13 -26.26
CA ILE A 90 10.11 9.15 -25.99
C ILE A 90 9.70 10.29 -25.07
N THR A 91 10.61 11.05 -24.48
CA THR A 91 10.23 12.19 -23.63
C THR A 91 9.74 13.34 -24.51
N LYS A 92 8.51 13.79 -24.27
CA LYS A 92 7.93 14.96 -24.94
C LYS A 92 8.13 16.19 -24.06
N GLN A 93 8.21 17.36 -24.68
CA GLN A 93 8.21 18.63 -23.96
C GLN A 93 6.77 19.13 -23.74
N ASP A 94 6.61 19.97 -22.72
CA ASP A 94 5.39 20.72 -22.50
C ASP A 94 5.16 21.68 -23.66
N THR A 95 3.89 22.00 -23.89
CA THR A 95 3.48 22.99 -24.88
C THR A 95 2.57 24.01 -24.20
N HIS A 96 2.36 25.17 -24.83
CA HIS A 96 1.42 26.17 -24.33
C HIS A 96 -0.01 25.65 -24.13
N LEU A 97 -0.40 24.59 -24.85
CA LEU A 97 -1.74 24.04 -24.82
C LEU A 97 -1.90 22.87 -23.84
N ARG A 98 -0.81 22.18 -23.50
CA ARG A 98 -0.85 21.02 -22.60
C ARG A 98 0.51 20.65 -22.05
N GLU A 99 0.47 20.10 -20.85
CA GLU A 99 1.58 19.39 -20.22
C GLU A 99 1.87 18.07 -20.95
N CYS A 100 3.13 17.68 -20.91
CA CYS A 100 3.63 16.42 -21.44
C CYS A 100 3.36 15.29 -20.45
N ILE A 101 3.24 14.08 -20.98
CA ILE A 101 3.14 12.89 -20.15
C ILE A 101 4.57 12.37 -19.95
N PRO A 102 5.02 12.17 -18.69
CA PRO A 102 6.34 11.63 -18.41
C PRO A 102 6.54 10.27 -19.09
N ALA A 103 7.76 9.99 -19.58
CA ALA A 103 8.10 8.75 -20.29
C ALA A 103 7.67 7.46 -19.55
N ARG A 104 7.69 7.47 -18.21
CA ARG A 104 7.30 6.33 -17.37
C ARG A 104 5.78 6.10 -17.29
N SER A 105 4.99 7.15 -17.53
CA SER A 105 3.54 7.16 -17.36
C SER A 105 2.80 7.30 -18.70
N LYS A 106 3.52 7.11 -19.81
CA LYS A 106 3.12 7.46 -21.17
C LYS A 106 2.33 6.39 -21.89
#